data_AF-A0A835Z2Z9-F1
#
_entry.id   AF-A0A835Z2Z9-F1
#
_cell.length_a   1.000
_cell.length_b   1.000
_cell.length_c   1.000
_cell.angle_alpha   90.00
_cell.angle_beta   90.00
_cell.angle_gamma   90.00
#
_symmetry.space_group_name_H-M   'P 1'
#
loop_
_entity.id
_entity.type
_entity.pdbx_description
1 polymer ?
#
loop_
_entity_poly.entity_id
_entity_poly.type
_entity_poly.pdbx_seq_one_letter_code
_entity_poly.pdbx_strand_id
1 'polypeptide(L)'
;MSWRAGIGRQLREVMVCLAVQGDGASAGVRNWCLRRTAEIKMLNPNFPFFLREGDSIDPFMVVEFDWGKQQVVDLSNLTEKQVDDALKQA
;
A
#
# COMPACT_ATOMS: atom_id res chain seq x y z
N MET A 1 7.19 -17.26 -0.54
CA MET A 1 6.04 -18.03 -0.02
C MET A 1 5.08 -17.01 0.56
N SER A 2 4.07 -16.64 -0.23
CA SER A 2 3.60 -15.26 -0.32
C SER A 2 2.64 -14.89 0.81
N TRP A 3 3.15 -14.25 1.86
CA TRP A 3 2.32 -13.57 2.88
C TRP A 3 1.29 -12.64 2.24
N ARG A 4 1.57 -12.14 1.02
CA ARG A 4 0.67 -11.32 0.21
C ARG A 4 -0.63 -12.03 -0.16
N ALA A 5 -0.62 -13.35 -0.35
CA ALA A 5 -1.84 -14.12 -0.61
C ALA A 5 -2.73 -14.30 0.63
N GLY A 6 -2.20 -13.99 1.82
CA GLY A 6 -2.92 -14.04 3.09
C GLY A 6 -3.45 -12.68 3.56
N ILE A 7 -3.21 -11.59 2.82
CA ILE A 7 -3.57 -10.23 3.24
C ILE A 7 -5.07 -10.11 3.52
N GLY A 8 -5.91 -10.63 2.63
CA GLY A 8 -7.37 -10.58 2.78
C GLY A 8 -7.95 -11.43 3.92
N ARG A 9 -7.12 -12.08 4.75
CA ARG A 9 -7.56 -12.79 5.97
C ARG A 9 -7.42 -11.95 7.25
N GLN A 10 -6.65 -10.87 7.19
CA GLN A 10 -6.30 -10.04 8.34
C GLN A 10 -6.73 -8.59 8.11
N LEU A 11 -6.60 -8.13 6.86
CA LEU A 11 -6.96 -6.80 6.43
C LEU A 11 -8.29 -6.86 5.68
N ARG A 12 -9.11 -5.84 5.94
CA ARG A 12 -10.36 -5.58 5.26
C ARG A 12 -10.17 -4.74 4.00
N GLU A 13 -9.30 -3.73 4.08
CA GLU A 13 -9.02 -2.80 2.98
C GLU A 13 -7.60 -2.25 3.10
N VAL A 14 -6.97 -2.01 1.95
CA VAL A 14 -5.74 -1.21 1.85
C VAL A 14 -5.95 -0.10 0.82
N MET A 15 -5.67 1.14 1.22
CA MET A 15 -5.64 2.30 0.34
C MET A 15 -4.27 2.95 0.38
N VAL A 16 -3.62 3.09 -0.77
CA VAL A 16 -2.34 3.78 -0.92
C VAL A 16 -2.58 5.12 -1.58
N CYS A 17 -2.16 6.21 -0.94
CA CYS A 17 -2.24 7.58 -1.43
C CYS A 17 -0.83 8.05 -1.79
N LEU A 18 -0.63 8.56 -3.01
CA LEU A 18 0.67 9.08 -3.46
C LEU A 18 0.55 10.30 -4.38
N ALA A 19 1.57 11.15 -4.39
CA ALA A 19 1.62 12.29 -5.28
C ALA A 19 1.93 11.92 -6.75
N VAL A 20 1.19 12.51 -7.71
CA VAL A 20 1.36 12.28 -9.17
C VAL A 20 2.64 12.92 -9.71
N GLN A 21 3.01 14.09 -9.19
CA GLN A 21 4.20 14.84 -9.55
C GLN A 21 4.92 15.31 -8.28
N GLY A 22 6.23 15.53 -8.37
CA GLY A 22 6.91 16.40 -7.39
C GLY A 22 8.11 15.76 -6.73
N ASP A 23 7.93 14.85 -5.79
CA ASP A 23 8.94 14.72 -4.75
C ASP A 23 9.61 13.34 -4.72
N GLY A 24 10.95 13.35 -4.59
CA GLY A 24 11.77 12.15 -4.44
C GLY A 24 11.29 11.20 -3.34
N ALA A 25 10.52 11.72 -2.37
CA ALA A 25 9.86 10.96 -1.32
C ALA A 25 8.83 9.92 -1.80
N SER A 26 8.21 10.14 -2.97
CA SER A 26 7.16 9.27 -3.53
C SER A 26 7.66 8.27 -4.59
N ALA A 27 8.92 8.39 -5.02
CA ALA A 27 9.47 7.59 -6.12
C ALA A 27 9.50 6.08 -5.80
N GLY A 28 9.90 5.72 -4.57
CA GLY A 28 9.95 4.32 -4.13
C GLY A 28 8.57 3.68 -4.04
N VAL A 29 7.59 4.40 -3.49
CA VAL A 29 6.19 3.96 -3.39
C VAL A 29 5.56 3.78 -4.76
N ARG A 30 5.81 4.71 -5.69
CA ARG A 30 5.30 4.63 -7.07
C ARG A 30 5.80 3.38 -7.77
N ASN A 31 7.11 3.11 -7.71
CA ASN A 31 7.68 1.90 -8.32
C ASN A 31 7.13 0.62 -7.69
N TRP A 32 6.92 0.64 -6.36
CA TRP A 32 6.27 -0.46 -5.65
C TRP A 32 4.84 -0.69 -6.15
N CYS A 33 4.01 0.37 -6.26
CA CYS A 33 2.64 0.26 -6.78
C CYS A 33 2.61 -0.33 -8.19
N LEU A 34 3.45 0.16 -9.10
CA LEU A 34 3.51 -0.33 -10.48
C LEU A 34 3.85 -1.82 -10.56
N ARG A 35 4.78 -2.29 -9.73
CA ARG A 35 5.27 -3.68 -9.76
C ARG A 35 4.42 -4.64 -8.95
N ARG A 36 3.87 -4.20 -7.81
CA ARG A 36 3.30 -5.09 -6.79
C ARG A 36 1.78 -5.08 -6.75
N THR A 37 1.12 -4.00 -7.15
CA THR A 37 -0.35 -3.93 -7.06
C THR A 37 -1.04 -4.96 -7.94
N ALA A 38 -0.49 -5.26 -9.13
CA ALA A 38 -1.00 -6.32 -10.00
C ALA A 38 -0.86 -7.72 -9.36
N GLU A 39 0.29 -8.02 -8.74
CA GLU A 39 0.54 -9.28 -8.02
C GLU A 39 -0.44 -9.45 -6.86
N ILE A 40 -0.62 -8.40 -6.05
CA ILE A 40 -1.52 -8.43 -4.87
C ILE A 40 -2.98 -8.64 -5.29
N LYS A 41 -3.45 -7.93 -6.32
CA LYS A 41 -4.82 -8.09 -6.85
C LYS A 41 -5.04 -9.47 -7.47
N MET A 42 -4.04 -10.02 -8.15
CA MET A 42 -4.11 -11.37 -8.70
C MET A 42 -4.20 -12.43 -7.60
N LEU A 43 -3.45 -12.27 -6.51
CA LEU A 43 -3.48 -13.19 -5.37
C LEU A 43 -4.73 -13.04 -4.50
N ASN A 44 -5.36 -11.85 -4.48
CA ASN A 44 -6.52 -11.53 -3.65
C ASN A 44 -7.61 -10.82 -4.48
N PRO A 45 -8.33 -11.55 -5.35
CA PRO A 45 -9.27 -10.93 -6.30
C PRO A 45 -10.47 -10.23 -5.64
N ASN A 46 -10.86 -10.66 -4.44
CA ASN A 46 -11.98 -10.09 -3.68
C ASN A 46 -11.53 -9.03 -2.66
N PHE A 47 -10.23 -8.77 -2.54
CA PHE A 47 -9.70 -7.84 -1.55
C PHE A 47 -9.72 -6.39 -2.08
N PRO A 48 -10.37 -5.45 -1.39
CA PRO A 48 -10.36 -4.04 -1.76
C PRO A 48 -8.94 -3.45 -1.63
N PHE A 49 -8.31 -3.20 -2.78
CA PHE A 49 -7.04 -2.49 -2.88
C PHE A 49 -7.20 -1.23 -3.72
N PHE A 50 -7.10 -0.07 -3.07
CA PHE A 50 -7.23 1.24 -3.70
C PHE A 50 -5.88 1.92 -3.89
N LEU A 51 -5.72 2.51 -5.06
CA LEU A 51 -4.63 3.43 -5.36
C LEU A 51 -5.27 4.80 -5.57
N ARG A 52 -4.85 5.78 -4.77
CA ARG A 52 -5.28 7.18 -4.86
C ARG A 52 -4.09 8.03 -5.21
N GLU A 53 -4.33 8.88 -6.18
CA GLU A 53 -3.37 9.85 -6.65
C GLU A 53 -3.85 11.24 -6.24
N GLY A 54 -2.94 12.08 -5.76
CA GLY A 54 -3.24 13.46 -5.36
C GLY A 54 -2.12 14.41 -5.77
N ASP A 55 -2.40 15.71 -5.73
CA ASP A 55 -1.40 16.75 -5.93
C ASP A 55 -0.82 17.16 -4.58
N SER A 56 0.52 17.23 -4.49
CA SER A 56 1.25 17.70 -3.31
C SER A 56 0.90 16.98 -1.99
N ILE A 57 0.68 15.66 -2.04
CA ILE A 57 0.47 14.82 -0.85
C ILE A 57 1.71 13.99 -0.53
N ASP A 58 2.08 13.93 0.75
CA ASP A 58 3.06 12.96 1.22
C ASP A 58 2.50 11.55 1.03
N PRO A 59 3.31 10.57 0.59
CA PRO A 59 2.81 9.23 0.35
C PRO A 59 2.47 8.54 1.67
N PHE A 60 1.24 8.03 1.79
CA PHE A 60 0.80 7.27 2.96
C PHE A 60 -0.08 6.10 2.55
N MET A 61 -0.20 5.13 3.44
CA MET A 61 -1.07 3.98 3.29
C MET A 61 -2.04 3.90 4.46
N VAL A 62 -3.29 3.65 4.13
CA VAL A 62 -4.35 3.35 5.09
C VAL A 62 -4.62 1.86 5.02
N VAL A 63 -4.60 1.23 6.19
CA VAL A 63 -4.91 -0.17 6.36
C VAL A 63 -6.09 -0.28 7.31
N GLU A 64 -7.16 -0.96 6.90
CA GLU A 64 -8.29 -1.29 7.75
C GLU A 64 -8.26 -2.79 8.09
N PHE A 65 -8.44 -3.12 9.36
CA PHE A 65 -8.51 -4.48 9.87
C PHE A 65 -9.97 -4.95 9.95
N ASP A 66 -10.19 -6.27 9.95
CA ASP A 66 -11.53 -6.86 10.04
C ASP A 66 -12.30 -6.46 11.31
N TRP A 67 -11.59 -6.14 12.40
CA TRP A 67 -12.20 -5.64 13.65
C TRP A 67 -12.48 -4.13 13.63
N GLY A 68 -12.43 -3.47 12.47
CA GLY A 68 -12.81 -2.07 12.29
C GLY A 68 -11.80 -1.05 12.78
N LYS A 69 -10.54 -1.46 13.02
CA LYS A 69 -9.46 -0.52 13.31
C LYS A 69 -8.84 -0.04 12.01
N GLN A 70 -8.54 1.25 11.92
CA GLN A 70 -7.80 1.83 10.83
C GLN A 70 -6.40 2.25 11.31
N GLN A 71 -5.39 1.98 10.52
CA GLN A 71 -4.02 2.42 10.73
C GLN A 71 -3.55 3.23 9.53
N VAL A 72 -2.93 4.39 9.80
CA VAL A 72 -2.26 5.20 8.79
C VAL A 72 -0.76 4.98 8.94
N VAL A 73 -0.12 4.63 7.83
CA VAL A 73 1.32 4.36 7.74
C VAL A 73 1.92 5.38 6.79
N ASP A 74 2.87 6.16 7.30
CA ASP A 74 3.66 7.08 6.47
C ASP A 74 4.60 6.29 5.58
N LEU A 75 4.61 6.60 4.28
CA LEU A 75 5.46 5.96 3.28
C LEU A 75 6.51 6.93 2.70
N SER A 76 6.69 8.09 3.31
CA SER A 76 7.63 9.12 2.86
C SER A 76 9.07 8.63 2.85
N ASN A 77 9.75 8.80 1.71
CA ASN A 77 11.15 8.38 1.49
C ASN A 77 11.41 6.87 1.68
N LEU A 78 10.38 6.03 1.64
CA LEU A 78 10.54 4.59 1.74
C LEU A 78 10.93 3.98 0.39
N THR A 79 11.82 2.98 0.45
CA THR A 79 12.18 2.13 -0.68
C THR A 79 11.12 1.06 -0.94
N GLU A 80 11.10 0.46 -2.14
CA GLU A 80 10.15 -0.61 -2.49
C GLU A 80 10.10 -1.74 -1.44
N LYS A 81 11.26 -2.11 -0.88
CA LYS A 81 11.35 -3.15 0.13
C LYS A 81 10.74 -2.73 1.47
N GLN A 82 10.98 -1.48 1.88
CA GLN A 82 10.41 -0.95 3.12
C GLN A 82 8.89 -0.80 3.05
N VAL A 83 8.35 -0.47 1.88
CA VAL A 83 6.89 -0.45 1.66
C VAL A 83 6.30 -1.86 1.78
N ASP A 84 6.97 -2.86 1.21
CA ASP A 84 6.60 -4.28 1.38
C ASP A 84 6.63 -4.71 2.85
N ASP A 85 7.69 -4.33 3.58
CA ASP A 85 7.84 -4.66 4.99
C ASP A 85 6.79 -3.94 5.85
N ALA A 86 6.43 -2.69 5.52
CA ALA A 86 5.38 -1.93 6.18
C ALA A 86 4.00 -2.56 6.00
N LEU A 87 3.66 -3.00 4.79
CA LEU A 87 2.40 -3.72 4.53
C LEU A 87 2.37 -5.10 5.19
N LYS A 88 3.52 -5.74 5.39
CA LYS A 88 3.61 -7.03 6.08
C LYS A 88 3.44 -6.91 7.61
N GLN A 89 3.83 -5.77 8.17
CA GLN A 89 3.78 -5.50 9.60
C GLN A 89 2.49 -4.83 10.06
N ALA A 90 1.71 -4.28 9.13
CA ALA A 90 0.36 -3.81 9.37
C ALA A 90 -0.54 -5.00 9.74
#